data_AF-A0A661Y411-F1
#
_entry.id   AF-A0A661Y411-F1
#
_cell.length_a   1.000
_cell.length_b   1.000
_cell.length_c   1.000
_cell.angle_alpha   90.00
_cell.angle_beta   90.00
_cell.angle_gamma   90.00
#
_symmetry.space_group_name_H-M   'P 1'
#
loop_
_entity.id
_entity.type
_entity.pdbx_description
1 polymer ?
#
loop_
_entity_poly.entity_id
_entity_poly.type
_entity_poly.pdbx_seq_one_letter_code
_entity_poly.pdbx_strand_id
1 'polypeptide(L)'
;WRWSRFDISEDKKIYRPIPRDRDQVFSNYDGALLDVLRTLAPTTGQLQKYGREIKDLKWLNTAGIKLDRTLIQQAGKEVWLEQAKYLQENLTDAVIDNAFLKLPKEVQDDTSEEIKAKLKARRDDMITVAGRYYDYFSKLVIITGTDKDDLFEITRGNGTTKISVSRIKDGEKQPPFKERIIKSNETKEVWIYGLDDDDRFVVNGKGSNPVFIRIIGGQNNDSYIFENGRAIKVHDHESKPNTVVKKGGASIRFRDDYEINNYDYEKNINRSNSIIPFIGVNPDDGLKLVLADVYTIKGFKTSPFHQKHSFGAAYYFATEGFYIGYNGEFADVFGNWNLLISGNFTSENFTRNFFGFGNETENNEDEEELELDFNRVKTGILNGRLGMVRNGEYGSRLVVSVGIESTEIEDTPGRFISEFFMDSPETFKTMTFANVDMDYSYESFDNKANPTRGAVFRLKGGVRTNVDDSERIYGYVQPAIEFYNSLTRNRKLVLRTMAQGQFNIGDEFEFYQAAVLGAGTGLRGYRTERFSGESALALGADLRFSFPKFKTGLLPLQLGIFGGFDVGRVWFDGEDSDIWHNDVGGGLWINAVDALTLDLGAFTGDDGIRIVFGFGVSL
;
A
#
# COMPACT_ATOMS: atom_id res chain seq x y z
N TRP A 1 -2.43 22.67 -19.11
CA TRP A 1 -2.70 23.48 -20.32
C TRP A 1 -3.51 24.71 -19.96
N ARG A 2 -3.34 25.84 -20.66
CA ARG A 2 -4.38 26.87 -20.77
C ARG A 2 -5.14 26.65 -22.08
N TRP A 3 -6.30 27.26 -22.23
CA TRP A 3 -7.09 27.13 -23.46
C TRP A 3 -7.51 28.51 -23.96
N SER A 4 -7.23 28.80 -25.23
CA SER A 4 -7.79 29.97 -25.92
C SER A 4 -9.10 29.58 -26.58
N ARG A 5 -10.16 30.34 -26.29
CA ARG A 5 -11.49 30.18 -26.89
C ARG A 5 -11.63 31.07 -28.13
N PHE A 6 -12.18 30.52 -29.20
CA PHE A 6 -12.54 31.19 -30.43
C PHE A 6 -14.01 30.92 -30.72
N ASP A 7 -14.82 31.97 -30.78
CA ASP A 7 -16.24 31.86 -31.11
C ASP A 7 -16.39 31.90 -32.64
N ILE A 8 -16.84 30.78 -33.21
CA ILE A 8 -17.03 30.60 -34.66
C ILE A 8 -18.45 30.97 -35.06
N SER A 9 -19.42 30.71 -34.19
CA SER A 9 -20.82 31.15 -34.27
C SER A 9 -21.42 31.20 -32.85
N GLU A 10 -22.69 31.60 -32.71
CA GLU A 10 -23.41 31.56 -31.42
C GLU A 10 -23.34 30.16 -30.77
N ASP A 11 -23.43 29.11 -31.60
CA ASP A 11 -23.50 27.71 -31.14
C ASP A 11 -22.17 26.96 -31.22
N LYS A 12 -21.14 27.52 -31.86
CA LYS A 12 -19.87 26.83 -32.12
C LYS A 12 -18.68 27.59 -31.57
N LYS A 13 -17.98 26.94 -30.65
CA LYS A 13 -16.78 27.46 -29.99
C LYS A 13 -15.64 26.48 -30.21
N ILE A 14 -14.46 26.98 -30.54
CA ILE A 14 -13.23 26.20 -30.66
C ILE A 14 -12.29 26.58 -29.52
N TYR A 15 -11.80 25.58 -28.80
CA TYR A 15 -10.78 25.76 -27.78
C TYR A 15 -9.46 25.21 -28.30
N ARG A 16 -8.40 26.02 -28.27
CA ARG A 16 -7.04 25.60 -28.64
C ARG A 16 -6.14 25.52 -27.40
N PRO A 17 -5.37 24.45 -27.23
CA PRO A 17 -4.51 24.28 -26.08
C PRO A 17 -3.28 25.18 -26.17
N ILE A 18 -2.95 25.85 -25.07
CA ILE A 18 -1.74 26.63 -24.88
C ILE A 18 -0.87 25.90 -23.85
N PRO A 19 0.30 25.35 -24.26
CA PRO A 19 1.19 24.66 -23.34
C PRO A 19 1.75 25.67 -22.33
N ARG A 20 1.85 25.26 -21.07
CA ARG A 20 2.34 26.10 -19.98
C ARG A 20 3.77 25.77 -19.58
N ASP A 21 4.07 24.48 -19.52
CA ASP A 21 5.36 23.96 -19.11
C ASP A 21 5.90 22.98 -20.15
N ARG A 22 7.22 23.00 -20.34
CA ARG A 22 7.97 22.16 -21.29
C ARG A 22 9.30 21.66 -20.70
N ASP A 23 9.53 21.90 -19.41
CA ASP A 23 10.76 21.62 -18.69
C ASP A 23 11.18 20.13 -18.66
N GLN A 24 10.25 19.20 -18.89
CA GLN A 24 10.52 17.74 -18.83
C GLN A 24 10.46 17.00 -20.18
N VAL A 25 10.27 17.72 -21.30
CA VAL A 25 10.02 17.11 -22.63
C VAL A 25 11.18 16.23 -23.12
N PHE A 26 12.41 16.63 -22.83
CA PHE A 26 13.64 15.90 -23.17
C PHE A 26 14.41 15.47 -21.92
N SER A 27 13.68 15.05 -20.89
CA SER A 27 14.26 14.68 -19.60
C SER A 27 15.29 13.54 -19.68
N ASN A 28 16.36 13.65 -18.88
CA ASN A 28 17.33 12.58 -18.69
C ASN A 28 17.36 12.15 -17.22
N TYR A 29 16.54 11.14 -16.90
CA TYR A 29 16.44 10.52 -15.57
C TYR A 29 17.24 9.20 -15.52
N ASP A 30 18.51 9.25 -15.93
CA ASP A 30 19.41 8.11 -15.89
C ASP A 30 20.16 7.98 -14.55
N GLY A 31 20.88 6.87 -14.40
CA GLY A 31 21.66 6.55 -13.21
C GLY A 31 21.01 5.50 -12.33
N ALA A 32 21.87 4.70 -11.70
CA ALA A 32 21.49 3.56 -10.88
C ALA A 32 20.52 3.92 -9.74
N LEU A 33 20.63 5.14 -9.18
CA LEU A 33 19.72 5.61 -8.13
C LEU A 33 18.27 5.69 -8.63
N LEU A 34 18.04 6.32 -9.78
CA LEU A 34 16.69 6.47 -10.31
C LEU A 34 16.14 5.13 -10.81
N ASP A 35 17.01 4.22 -11.28
CA ASP A 35 16.62 2.84 -11.55
C ASP A 35 16.11 2.13 -10.28
N VAL A 36 16.88 2.19 -9.19
CA VAL A 36 16.48 1.60 -7.89
C VAL A 36 15.20 2.25 -7.37
N LEU A 37 15.09 3.59 -7.39
CA LEU A 37 13.89 4.28 -6.92
C LEU A 37 12.65 3.93 -7.75
N ARG A 38 12.77 3.72 -9.07
CA ARG A 38 11.65 3.28 -9.92
C ARG A 38 11.17 1.87 -9.58
N THR A 39 12.08 0.99 -9.18
CA THR A 39 11.75 -0.38 -8.74
C THR A 39 11.10 -0.39 -7.35
N LEU A 40 11.66 0.38 -6.41
CA LEU A 40 11.19 0.42 -5.02
C LEU A 40 9.90 1.25 -4.87
N ALA A 41 9.82 2.40 -5.55
CA ALA A 41 8.72 3.35 -5.46
C ALA A 41 8.07 3.55 -6.85
N PRO A 42 7.04 2.77 -7.21
CA PRO A 42 6.48 2.74 -8.56
C PRO A 42 5.92 4.09 -9.04
N THR A 43 5.52 4.96 -8.12
CA THR A 43 5.07 6.33 -8.42
C THR A 43 6.17 7.17 -9.08
N THR A 44 7.44 6.82 -8.90
CA THR A 44 8.58 7.45 -9.58
C THR A 44 8.80 6.92 -11.01
N GLY A 45 8.06 5.89 -11.44
CA GLY A 45 8.11 5.34 -12.81
C GLY A 45 7.76 6.33 -13.91
N GLN A 46 7.19 7.49 -13.58
CA GLN A 46 6.98 8.62 -14.50
C GLN A 46 8.29 9.33 -14.87
N LEU A 47 9.33 9.23 -14.04
CA LEU A 47 10.65 9.83 -14.25
C LEU A 47 11.48 8.95 -15.19
N GLN A 48 11.21 9.01 -16.48
CA GLN A 48 11.89 8.17 -17.50
C GLN A 48 12.86 8.97 -18.37
N LYS A 49 13.96 8.33 -18.77
CA LYS A 49 14.86 8.89 -19.78
C LYS A 49 14.15 9.06 -21.13
N TYR A 50 14.36 10.20 -21.77
CA TYR A 50 14.00 10.42 -23.17
C TYR A 50 14.93 9.61 -24.08
N GLY A 51 14.53 8.36 -24.38
CA GLY A 51 15.20 7.46 -25.33
C GLY A 51 14.49 7.36 -26.68
N ARG A 52 15.09 6.65 -27.64
CA ARG A 52 14.48 6.35 -28.96
C ARG A 52 13.15 5.60 -28.83
N GLU A 53 13.08 4.68 -27.87
CA GLU A 53 11.88 3.93 -27.55
C GLU A 53 11.23 4.43 -26.25
N ILE A 54 9.92 4.24 -26.13
CA ILE A 54 9.16 4.48 -24.90
C ILE A 54 8.99 3.14 -24.18
N LYS A 55 9.75 2.95 -23.10
CA LYS A 55 9.71 1.73 -22.28
C LYS A 55 8.39 1.60 -21.53
N ASP A 56 8.10 2.53 -20.62
CA ASP A 56 6.95 2.47 -19.71
C ASP A 56 5.86 3.49 -20.10
N LEU A 57 5.14 3.17 -21.17
CA LEU A 57 4.10 4.03 -21.75
C LEU A 57 2.98 4.39 -20.75
N LYS A 58 2.61 3.44 -19.89
CA LYS A 58 1.61 3.67 -18.84
C LYS A 58 2.06 4.78 -17.89
N TRP A 59 3.27 4.67 -17.35
CA TRP A 59 3.76 5.62 -16.36
C TRP A 59 4.00 7.00 -16.97
N LEU A 60 4.57 7.05 -18.18
CA LEU A 60 4.79 8.29 -18.93
C LEU A 60 3.48 9.08 -19.13
N ASN A 61 2.38 8.38 -19.36
CA ASN A 61 1.07 9.00 -19.60
C ASN A 61 0.21 9.17 -18.34
N THR A 62 0.75 8.96 -17.13
CA THR A 62 -0.03 9.05 -15.88
C THR A 62 -0.72 10.41 -15.70
N ALA A 63 -0.06 11.49 -16.10
CA ALA A 63 -0.63 12.83 -16.07
C ALA A 63 -1.59 13.10 -17.25
N GLY A 64 -1.20 12.71 -18.47
CA GLY A 64 -1.95 12.98 -19.70
C GLY A 64 -3.28 12.25 -19.80
N ILE A 65 -3.32 10.99 -19.33
CA ILE A 65 -4.50 10.11 -19.46
C ILE A 65 -5.77 10.69 -18.83
N LYS A 66 -5.64 11.51 -17.78
CA LYS A 66 -6.75 12.20 -17.12
C LYS A 66 -7.47 13.12 -18.12
N LEU A 67 -6.72 13.98 -18.81
CA LEU A 67 -7.24 14.89 -19.81
C LEU A 67 -7.74 14.17 -21.07
N ASP A 68 -7.02 13.14 -21.52
CA ASP A 68 -7.43 12.35 -22.67
C ASP A 68 -8.83 11.76 -22.46
N ARG A 69 -9.10 11.21 -21.27
CA ARG A 69 -10.44 10.66 -20.97
C ARG A 69 -11.52 11.72 -20.93
N THR A 70 -11.21 12.94 -20.52
CA THR A 70 -12.18 14.03 -20.52
C THR A 70 -12.47 14.53 -21.93
N LEU A 71 -11.44 14.71 -22.76
CA LEU A 71 -11.54 15.45 -24.02
C LEU A 71 -11.89 14.58 -25.23
N ILE A 72 -11.46 13.31 -25.26
CA ILE A 72 -11.61 12.43 -26.44
C ILE A 72 -12.46 11.18 -26.15
N GLN A 73 -13.53 11.35 -25.38
CA GLN A 73 -14.50 10.29 -24.99
C GLN A 73 -15.06 9.49 -26.17
N GLN A 74 -15.15 10.10 -27.36
CA GLN A 74 -15.74 9.51 -28.56
C GLN A 74 -14.72 8.78 -29.47
N ALA A 75 -13.42 9.01 -29.30
CA ALA A 75 -12.39 8.63 -30.27
C ALA A 75 -12.03 7.13 -30.24
N GLY A 76 -12.28 6.41 -31.34
CA GLY A 76 -11.95 4.97 -31.51
C GLY A 76 -10.49 4.73 -31.84
N LYS A 77 -10.03 3.47 -31.80
CA LYS A 77 -8.63 3.12 -32.11
C LYS A 77 -8.23 3.62 -33.48
N GLU A 78 -9.15 3.58 -34.43
CA GLU A 78 -8.98 4.01 -35.81
C GLU A 78 -8.59 5.49 -35.87
N VAL A 79 -9.27 6.35 -35.10
CA VAL A 79 -8.95 7.79 -35.01
C VAL A 79 -7.54 7.99 -34.44
N TRP A 80 -7.16 7.23 -33.41
CA TRP A 80 -5.82 7.33 -32.84
C TRP A 80 -4.73 6.95 -33.84
N LEU A 81 -4.93 5.86 -34.59
CA LEU A 81 -3.97 5.40 -35.59
C LEU A 81 -3.91 6.35 -36.79
N GLU A 82 -5.06 6.91 -37.20
CA GLU A 82 -5.13 7.93 -38.26
C GLU A 82 -4.34 9.19 -37.86
N GLN A 83 -4.55 9.72 -36.66
CA GLN A 83 -3.83 10.90 -36.18
C GLN A 83 -2.34 10.61 -35.96
N ALA A 84 -1.99 9.42 -35.49
CA ALA A 84 -0.60 8.99 -35.36
C ALA A 84 0.11 8.93 -36.72
N LYS A 85 -0.57 8.37 -37.74
CA LYS A 85 -0.06 8.33 -39.12
C LYS A 85 0.07 9.73 -39.70
N TYR A 86 -0.93 10.60 -39.50
CA TYR A 86 -0.85 12.00 -39.92
C TYR A 86 0.38 12.70 -39.33
N LEU A 87 0.65 12.53 -38.02
CA LEU A 87 1.84 13.09 -37.39
C LEU A 87 3.14 12.50 -37.95
N GLN A 88 3.17 11.19 -38.17
CA GLN A 88 4.33 10.50 -38.75
C GLN A 88 4.66 11.02 -40.15
N GLU A 89 3.66 11.22 -41.00
CA GLU A 89 3.83 11.68 -42.39
C GLU A 89 4.15 13.18 -42.50
N ASN A 90 3.62 14.01 -41.60
CA ASN A 90 3.74 15.48 -41.68
C ASN A 90 4.91 16.04 -40.86
N LEU A 91 5.42 15.33 -39.85
CA LEU A 91 6.63 15.71 -39.12
C LEU A 91 7.87 15.18 -39.84
N THR A 92 8.06 15.58 -41.09
CA THR A 92 9.18 15.12 -41.91
C THR A 92 10.52 15.48 -41.28
N ASP A 93 11.58 14.78 -41.69
CA ASP A 93 12.94 15.06 -41.25
C ASP A 93 13.31 16.54 -41.43
N ALA A 94 12.96 17.12 -42.58
CA ALA A 94 13.19 18.53 -42.85
C ALA A 94 12.43 19.47 -41.89
N VAL A 95 11.20 19.14 -41.50
CA VAL A 95 10.43 19.93 -40.52
C VAL A 95 11.10 19.87 -39.15
N ILE A 96 11.53 18.69 -38.73
CA ILE A 96 12.23 18.50 -37.45
C ILE A 96 13.58 19.23 -37.48
N ASP A 97 14.38 19.05 -38.52
CA ASP A 97 15.70 19.68 -38.65
C ASP A 97 15.57 21.22 -38.62
N ASN A 98 14.62 21.77 -39.36
CA ASN A 98 14.34 23.21 -39.34
C ASN A 98 13.86 23.74 -37.98
N ALA A 99 13.15 22.93 -37.19
CA ALA A 99 12.73 23.31 -35.84
C ALA A 99 13.93 23.41 -34.88
N PHE A 100 14.90 22.50 -34.99
CA PHE A 100 16.11 22.53 -34.15
C PHE A 100 17.05 23.70 -34.51
N LEU A 101 17.03 24.18 -35.76
CA LEU A 101 17.75 25.41 -36.15
C LEU A 101 17.22 26.69 -35.47
N LYS A 102 16.04 26.63 -34.84
CA LYS A 102 15.49 27.75 -34.04
C LYS A 102 16.07 27.84 -32.64
N LEU A 103 16.83 26.83 -32.19
CA LEU A 103 17.56 26.88 -30.94
C LEU A 103 18.72 27.90 -31.04
N PRO A 104 19.16 28.53 -29.94
CA PRO A 104 20.38 29.32 -29.92
C PRO A 104 21.57 28.52 -30.48
N LYS A 105 22.47 29.19 -31.21
CA LYS A 105 23.57 28.52 -31.92
C LYS A 105 24.48 27.74 -30.96
N GLU A 106 24.62 28.22 -29.74
CA GLU A 106 25.45 27.67 -28.67
C GLU A 106 24.98 26.29 -28.18
N VAL A 107 23.69 25.96 -28.36
CA VAL A 107 23.11 24.67 -27.96
C VAL A 107 22.80 23.77 -29.16
N GLN A 108 23.20 24.16 -30.38
CA GLN A 108 23.14 23.31 -31.57
C GLN A 108 24.38 22.39 -31.61
N ASP A 109 24.56 21.61 -30.56
CA ASP A 109 25.68 20.70 -30.32
C ASP A 109 25.25 19.23 -30.48
N ASP A 110 26.17 18.32 -30.15
CA ASP A 110 25.92 16.87 -30.18
C ASP A 110 24.71 16.44 -29.32
N THR A 111 24.41 17.18 -28.24
CA THR A 111 23.25 16.92 -27.39
C THR A 111 21.95 17.15 -28.16
N SER A 112 21.87 18.29 -28.87
CA SER A 112 20.70 18.62 -29.70
C SER A 112 20.53 17.65 -30.87
N GLU A 113 21.63 17.20 -31.47
CA GLU A 113 21.64 16.18 -32.52
C GLU A 113 21.13 14.83 -31.99
N GLU A 114 21.53 14.43 -30.78
CA GLU A 114 21.05 13.21 -30.13
C GLU A 114 19.54 13.27 -29.84
N ILE A 115 19.06 14.38 -29.26
CA ILE A 115 17.62 14.60 -29.00
C ILE A 115 16.83 14.56 -30.31
N LYS A 116 17.33 15.20 -31.35
CA LYS A 116 16.71 15.21 -32.68
C LYS A 116 16.62 13.81 -33.27
N ALA A 117 17.69 13.02 -33.19
CA ALA A 117 17.69 11.62 -33.63
C ALA A 117 16.67 10.78 -32.84
N LYS A 118 16.57 10.98 -31.51
CA LYS A 118 15.56 10.32 -30.66
C LYS A 118 14.14 10.72 -31.04
N LEU A 119 13.89 12.00 -31.35
CA LEU A 119 12.59 12.49 -31.78
C LEU A 119 12.16 11.86 -33.13
N LYS A 120 13.08 11.79 -34.10
CA LYS A 120 12.85 11.12 -35.39
C LYS A 120 12.48 9.65 -35.18
N ALA A 121 13.24 8.92 -34.37
CA ALA A 121 12.94 7.52 -34.05
C ALA A 121 11.57 7.34 -33.37
N ARG A 122 11.20 8.21 -32.43
CA ARG A 122 9.87 8.17 -31.79
C ARG A 122 8.72 8.47 -32.75
N ARG A 123 8.92 9.42 -33.67
CA ARG A 123 7.95 9.69 -34.74
C ARG A 123 7.79 8.45 -35.63
N ASP A 124 8.88 7.78 -35.97
CA ASP A 124 8.82 6.59 -36.82
C ASP A 124 8.05 5.44 -36.16
N ASP A 125 8.07 5.34 -34.82
CA ASP A 125 7.30 4.37 -34.02
C ASP A 125 5.90 4.87 -33.58
N MET A 126 5.46 6.05 -34.04
CA MET A 126 4.27 6.73 -33.50
C MET A 126 2.97 5.90 -33.59
N ILE A 127 2.80 5.13 -34.67
CA ILE A 127 1.61 4.27 -34.85
C ILE A 127 1.59 3.16 -33.79
N THR A 128 2.73 2.51 -33.54
CA THR A 128 2.87 1.48 -32.50
C THR A 128 2.59 2.06 -31.12
N VAL A 129 3.19 3.22 -30.81
CA VAL A 129 3.03 3.92 -29.54
C VAL A 129 1.56 4.29 -29.31
N ALA A 130 0.89 4.89 -30.31
CA ALA A 130 -0.52 5.25 -30.22
C ALA A 130 -1.42 4.03 -30.03
N GLY A 131 -1.16 2.93 -30.74
CA GLY A 131 -1.88 1.68 -30.57
C GLY A 131 -1.74 1.09 -29.16
N ARG A 132 -0.50 0.99 -28.66
CA ARG A 132 -0.22 0.51 -27.29
C ARG A 132 -0.85 1.40 -26.22
N TYR A 133 -0.83 2.72 -26.43
CA TYR A 133 -1.42 3.65 -25.48
C TYR A 133 -2.95 3.55 -25.49
N TYR A 134 -3.56 3.45 -26.67
CA TYR A 134 -4.99 3.22 -26.81
C TYR A 134 -5.42 1.93 -26.07
N ASP A 135 -4.67 0.84 -26.21
CA ASP A 135 -4.97 -0.43 -25.55
C ASP A 135 -4.87 -0.35 -24.01
N TYR A 136 -4.08 0.59 -23.48
CA TYR A 136 -4.07 0.91 -22.05
C TYR A 136 -5.23 1.85 -21.66
N PHE A 137 -5.42 2.92 -22.43
CA PHE A 137 -6.44 3.96 -22.25
C PHE A 137 -7.86 3.35 -22.25
N SER A 138 -8.16 2.50 -23.23
CA SER A 138 -9.48 1.92 -23.48
C SER A 138 -9.93 0.89 -22.45
N LYS A 139 -9.05 0.47 -21.53
CA LYS A 139 -9.41 -0.41 -20.40
C LYS A 139 -10.46 0.24 -19.48
N LEU A 140 -10.47 1.58 -19.40
CA LEU A 140 -11.49 2.37 -18.72
C LEU A 140 -12.00 3.45 -19.67
N VAL A 141 -13.30 3.42 -19.95
CA VAL A 141 -13.97 4.49 -20.70
C VAL A 141 -14.83 5.30 -19.75
N ILE A 142 -14.72 6.62 -19.85
CA ILE A 142 -15.54 7.56 -19.08
C ILE A 142 -16.43 8.31 -20.06
N ILE A 143 -17.72 8.36 -19.78
CA ILE A 143 -18.72 9.10 -20.55
C ILE A 143 -19.46 10.00 -19.57
N THR A 144 -19.56 11.28 -19.91
CA THR A 144 -20.32 12.25 -19.12
C THR A 144 -21.51 12.77 -19.92
N GLY A 145 -22.59 13.10 -19.23
CA GLY A 145 -23.64 13.98 -19.73
C GLY A 145 -23.19 15.44 -19.71
N THR A 146 -24.13 16.29 -19.36
CA THR A 146 -24.05 17.73 -19.20
C THR A 146 -24.76 18.12 -17.91
N ASP A 147 -24.66 19.37 -17.49
CA ASP A 147 -25.38 19.85 -16.30
C ASP A 147 -26.86 20.15 -16.60
N LYS A 148 -27.51 19.36 -17.47
CA LYS A 148 -28.97 19.34 -17.56
C LYS A 148 -29.50 18.00 -18.09
N ASP A 149 -30.83 17.83 -18.08
CA ASP A 149 -31.58 16.68 -18.59
C ASP A 149 -30.94 15.97 -19.82
N ASP A 150 -30.35 14.82 -19.56
CA ASP A 150 -29.76 13.94 -20.56
C ASP A 150 -30.43 12.55 -20.57
N LEU A 151 -30.47 11.96 -21.76
CA LEU A 151 -30.88 10.59 -22.01
C LEU A 151 -29.65 9.76 -22.39
N PHE A 152 -29.34 8.76 -21.57
CA PHE A 152 -28.33 7.75 -21.81
C PHE A 152 -28.98 6.46 -22.30
N GLU A 153 -28.81 6.17 -23.59
CA GLU A 153 -29.26 4.91 -24.19
C GLU A 153 -28.09 3.93 -24.32
N ILE A 154 -28.18 2.83 -23.59
CA ILE A 154 -27.14 1.79 -23.50
C ILE A 154 -27.69 0.51 -24.14
N THR A 155 -27.20 0.16 -25.32
CA THR A 155 -27.65 -1.02 -26.07
C THR A 155 -26.62 -2.15 -25.98
N ARG A 156 -27.01 -3.27 -25.36
CA ARG A 156 -26.17 -4.46 -25.17
C ARG A 156 -26.25 -5.41 -26.37
N GLY A 157 -25.13 -5.55 -27.08
CA GLY A 157 -24.89 -6.56 -28.11
C GLY A 157 -24.01 -7.71 -27.60
N ASN A 158 -23.70 -8.69 -28.47
CA ASN A 158 -22.81 -9.79 -28.10
C ASN A 158 -21.35 -9.30 -28.06
N GLY A 159 -20.79 -9.18 -26.85
CA GLY A 159 -19.44 -8.65 -26.62
C GLY A 159 -19.28 -7.16 -26.91
N THR A 160 -20.37 -6.45 -27.20
CA THR A 160 -20.38 -5.04 -27.59
C THR A 160 -21.42 -4.27 -26.79
N THR A 161 -21.19 -2.98 -26.55
CA THR A 161 -22.17 -2.08 -25.94
C THR A 161 -22.10 -0.72 -26.64
N LYS A 162 -23.21 -0.29 -27.25
CA LYS A 162 -23.35 1.06 -27.78
C LYS A 162 -23.92 1.97 -26.70
N ILE A 163 -23.30 3.11 -26.47
CA ILE A 163 -23.76 4.15 -25.54
C ILE A 163 -23.99 5.42 -26.37
N SER A 164 -25.21 5.94 -26.32
CA SER A 164 -25.60 7.19 -26.96
C SER A 164 -26.09 8.16 -25.89
N VAL A 165 -25.61 9.40 -25.91
CA VAL A 165 -26.01 10.46 -24.99
C VAL A 165 -26.69 11.56 -25.78
N SER A 166 -27.92 11.89 -25.39
CA SER A 166 -28.77 12.88 -26.04
C SER A 166 -29.31 13.87 -25.02
N ARG A 167 -29.42 15.13 -25.40
CA ARG A 167 -30.13 16.14 -24.61
C ARG A 167 -31.63 15.83 -24.59
N ILE A 168 -32.29 16.08 -23.47
CA ILE A 168 -33.74 16.25 -23.41
C ILE A 168 -34.00 17.76 -23.39
N LYS A 169 -34.94 18.23 -24.22
CA LYS A 169 -35.40 19.62 -24.25
C LYS A 169 -36.91 19.61 -24.41
N ASP A 170 -37.61 20.31 -23.51
CA ASP A 170 -39.08 20.38 -23.50
C ASP A 170 -39.76 18.99 -23.50
N GLY A 171 -39.14 18.01 -22.82
CA GLY A 171 -39.60 16.62 -22.77
C GLY A 171 -39.27 15.76 -23.99
N GLU A 172 -38.69 16.35 -25.04
CA GLU A 172 -38.37 15.68 -26.31
C GLU A 172 -36.88 15.35 -26.44
N LYS A 173 -36.60 14.13 -26.93
CA LYS A 173 -35.25 13.64 -27.20
C LYS A 173 -34.62 14.39 -28.38
N GLN A 174 -33.43 14.94 -28.18
CA GLN A 174 -32.63 15.54 -29.24
C GLN A 174 -31.70 14.51 -29.91
N PRO A 175 -31.08 14.82 -31.07
CA PRO A 175 -30.03 13.97 -31.63
C PRO A 175 -28.87 13.74 -30.65
N PRO A 176 -28.25 12.54 -30.64
CA PRO A 176 -27.14 12.26 -29.73
C PRO A 176 -25.92 13.13 -30.06
N PHE A 177 -25.36 13.78 -29.04
CA PHE A 177 -24.14 14.59 -29.17
C PHE A 177 -22.87 13.81 -28.81
N LYS A 178 -23.04 12.64 -28.18
CA LYS A 178 -21.97 11.65 -27.97
C LYS A 178 -22.47 10.26 -28.32
N GLU A 179 -21.67 9.52 -29.08
CA GLU A 179 -21.87 8.09 -29.29
C GLU A 179 -20.56 7.33 -29.14
N ARG A 180 -20.64 6.14 -28.54
CA ARG A 180 -19.48 5.28 -28.34
C ARG A 180 -19.86 3.81 -28.43
N ILE A 181 -19.08 3.04 -29.19
CA ILE A 181 -19.16 1.58 -29.21
C ILE A 181 -18.02 1.02 -28.37
N ILE A 182 -18.37 0.23 -27.37
CA ILE A 182 -17.47 -0.42 -26.43
C ILE A 182 -17.41 -1.90 -26.75
N LYS A 183 -16.22 -2.50 -26.74
CA LYS A 183 -16.02 -3.95 -26.86
C LYS A 183 -15.51 -4.50 -25.54
N SER A 184 -16.11 -5.60 -25.07
CA SER A 184 -15.79 -6.15 -23.73
C SER A 184 -14.44 -6.87 -23.65
N ASN A 185 -13.85 -7.23 -24.79
CA ASN A 185 -12.48 -7.75 -24.85
C ASN A 185 -11.42 -6.64 -24.66
N GLU A 186 -11.72 -5.41 -25.08
CA GLU A 186 -10.83 -4.23 -24.98
C GLU A 186 -11.04 -3.48 -23.65
N THR A 187 -12.30 -3.20 -23.29
CA THR A 187 -12.66 -2.38 -22.12
C THR A 187 -13.06 -3.25 -20.94
N LYS A 188 -12.53 -2.94 -19.75
CA LYS A 188 -12.84 -3.65 -18.50
C LYS A 188 -13.96 -2.98 -17.70
N GLU A 189 -14.01 -1.66 -17.72
CA GLU A 189 -15.01 -0.89 -16.98
C GLU A 189 -15.39 0.39 -17.76
N VAL A 190 -16.66 0.77 -17.67
CA VAL A 190 -17.17 2.05 -18.17
C VAL A 190 -17.76 2.83 -17.00
N TRP A 191 -17.42 4.10 -16.86
CA TRP A 191 -18.08 5.02 -15.93
C TRP A 191 -18.94 6.00 -16.72
N ILE A 192 -20.23 6.04 -16.39
CA ILE A 192 -21.19 6.97 -16.97
C ILE A 192 -21.62 7.92 -15.85
N TYR A 193 -21.45 9.22 -16.07
CA TYR A 193 -21.87 10.27 -15.15
C TYR A 193 -23.01 11.07 -15.78
N GLY A 194 -24.15 11.15 -15.10
CA GLY A 194 -25.26 12.02 -15.45
C GLY A 194 -24.91 13.50 -15.27
N LEU A 195 -24.37 13.83 -14.09
CA LEU A 195 -23.97 15.16 -13.60
C LEU A 195 -25.10 15.91 -12.86
N ASP A 196 -25.93 16.70 -13.54
CA ASP A 196 -26.93 17.60 -12.93
C ASP A 196 -28.26 17.60 -13.72
N ASP A 197 -29.31 18.12 -13.09
CA ASP A 197 -30.74 17.98 -13.46
C ASP A 197 -31.21 16.52 -13.61
N ASP A 198 -32.35 16.30 -14.27
CA ASP A 198 -33.06 15.01 -14.26
C ASP A 198 -32.59 14.13 -15.43
N ASP A 199 -31.74 13.13 -15.13
CA ASP A 199 -31.22 12.23 -16.15
C ASP A 199 -32.02 10.94 -16.30
N ARG A 200 -31.98 10.38 -17.51
CA ARG A 200 -32.64 9.12 -17.84
C ARG A 200 -31.67 8.10 -18.39
N PHE A 201 -31.51 6.99 -17.67
CA PHE A 201 -30.69 5.86 -18.04
C PHE A 201 -31.54 4.69 -18.53
N VAL A 202 -31.43 4.38 -19.82
CA VAL A 202 -32.16 3.29 -20.48
C VAL A 202 -31.19 2.23 -20.97
N VAL A 203 -31.33 0.99 -20.47
CA VAL A 203 -30.49 -0.13 -20.90
C VAL A 203 -31.34 -1.18 -21.60
N ASN A 204 -31.03 -1.43 -22.86
CA ASN A 204 -31.74 -2.35 -23.74
C ASN A 204 -30.82 -3.41 -24.35
N GLY A 205 -31.41 -4.39 -25.05
CA GLY A 205 -30.68 -5.43 -25.78
C GLY A 205 -30.44 -6.72 -24.99
N LYS A 206 -30.38 -7.85 -25.70
CA LYS A 206 -30.28 -9.21 -25.12
C LYS A 206 -28.89 -9.83 -25.27
N GLY A 207 -27.88 -9.04 -25.59
CA GLY A 207 -26.53 -9.52 -25.88
C GLY A 207 -25.81 -10.21 -24.72
N SER A 208 -24.90 -11.13 -25.05
CA SER A 208 -24.01 -11.83 -24.12
C SER A 208 -22.67 -11.10 -23.87
N ASN A 209 -21.97 -11.47 -22.79
CA ASN A 209 -20.65 -10.94 -22.42
C ASN A 209 -20.54 -9.40 -22.35
N PRO A 210 -21.41 -8.71 -21.58
CA PRO A 210 -21.39 -7.27 -21.46
C PRO A 210 -20.16 -6.77 -20.72
N VAL A 211 -19.68 -5.58 -21.09
CA VAL A 211 -18.71 -4.82 -20.27
C VAL A 211 -19.37 -4.37 -18.96
N PHE A 212 -18.60 -4.35 -17.87
CA PHE A 212 -19.06 -3.82 -16.60
C PHE A 212 -19.25 -2.30 -16.70
N ILE A 213 -20.42 -1.80 -16.29
CA ILE A 213 -20.75 -0.38 -16.33
C ILE A 213 -21.09 0.09 -14.92
N ARG A 214 -20.50 1.21 -14.55
CA ARG A 214 -20.88 2.00 -13.40
C ARG A 214 -21.65 3.22 -13.87
N ILE A 215 -22.86 3.38 -13.37
CA ILE A 215 -23.66 4.59 -13.59
C ILE A 215 -23.60 5.38 -12.29
N ILE A 216 -23.21 6.63 -12.42
CA ILE A 216 -23.29 7.66 -11.41
C ILE A 216 -24.38 8.58 -11.96
N GLY A 217 -25.47 8.71 -11.22
CA GLY A 217 -26.57 9.58 -11.63
C GLY A 217 -26.11 11.04 -11.61
N GLY A 218 -26.50 11.76 -10.58
CA GLY A 218 -26.13 13.16 -10.49
C GLY A 218 -26.87 13.84 -9.37
N GLN A 219 -27.14 15.12 -9.56
CA GLN A 219 -28.10 15.81 -8.71
C GLN A 219 -29.53 15.50 -9.17
N ASN A 220 -30.52 15.95 -8.41
CA ASN A 220 -31.94 15.90 -8.76
C ASN A 220 -32.50 14.47 -8.96
N ASN A 221 -33.51 14.29 -9.82
CA ASN A 221 -34.26 13.03 -9.92
C ASN A 221 -33.88 12.21 -11.16
N ASP A 222 -33.05 11.21 -10.93
CA ASP A 222 -32.63 10.31 -12.00
C ASP A 222 -33.54 9.10 -12.17
N SER A 223 -33.72 8.67 -13.42
CA SER A 223 -34.59 7.55 -13.79
C SER A 223 -33.85 6.37 -14.42
N TYR A 224 -34.11 5.18 -13.89
CA TYR A 224 -33.39 3.95 -14.24
C TYR A 224 -34.33 2.90 -14.83
N ILE A 225 -34.18 2.61 -16.12
CA ILE A 225 -35.01 1.65 -16.88
C ILE A 225 -34.11 0.63 -17.56
N PHE A 226 -33.82 -0.47 -16.86
CA PHE A 226 -32.92 -1.51 -17.35
C PHE A 226 -33.66 -2.79 -17.69
N GLU A 227 -33.75 -3.09 -18.98
CA GLU A 227 -34.18 -4.41 -19.47
C GLU A 227 -33.08 -5.46 -19.23
N ASN A 228 -31.81 -5.06 -19.34
CA ASN A 228 -30.63 -5.91 -19.12
C ASN A 228 -29.58 -5.20 -18.27
N GLY A 229 -29.78 -5.23 -16.95
CA GLY A 229 -28.92 -4.65 -15.94
C GLY A 229 -27.70 -5.50 -15.55
N ARG A 230 -27.43 -6.62 -16.25
CA ARG A 230 -26.28 -7.48 -15.93
C ARG A 230 -24.98 -6.69 -16.02
N ALA A 231 -24.13 -6.86 -15.01
CA ALA A 231 -22.86 -6.13 -14.87
C ALA A 231 -23.03 -4.60 -14.86
N ILE A 232 -24.17 -4.10 -14.35
CA ILE A 232 -24.39 -2.68 -14.06
C ILE A 232 -24.42 -2.45 -12.56
N LYS A 233 -23.67 -1.43 -12.11
CA LYS A 233 -23.74 -0.90 -10.75
C LYS A 233 -24.09 0.58 -10.78
N VAL A 234 -25.21 0.95 -10.17
CA VAL A 234 -25.65 2.34 -10.02
C VAL A 234 -25.23 2.87 -8.65
N HIS A 235 -24.69 4.09 -8.65
CA HIS A 235 -24.48 4.91 -7.46
C HIS A 235 -25.21 6.23 -7.65
N ASP A 236 -25.97 6.62 -6.63
CA ASP A 236 -26.66 7.91 -6.60
C ASP A 236 -26.81 8.40 -5.16
N HIS A 237 -27.21 9.65 -4.98
CA HIS A 237 -27.49 10.25 -3.69
C HIS A 237 -28.68 9.56 -3.02
N GLU A 238 -28.54 9.25 -1.73
CA GLU A 238 -29.66 8.74 -0.94
C GLU A 238 -30.61 9.88 -0.53
N SER A 239 -30.06 11.08 -0.34
CA SER A 239 -30.80 12.29 0.02
C SER A 239 -31.62 12.92 -1.11
N LYS A 240 -31.54 12.39 -2.34
CA LYS A 240 -32.19 12.94 -3.53
C LYS A 240 -33.26 11.98 -4.08
N PRO A 241 -34.31 12.50 -4.73
CA PRO A 241 -35.29 11.64 -5.41
C PRO A 241 -34.62 10.76 -6.46
N ASN A 242 -35.03 9.50 -6.55
CA ASN A 242 -34.48 8.52 -7.48
C ASN A 242 -35.59 7.59 -7.97
N THR A 243 -35.76 7.46 -9.28
CA THR A 243 -36.86 6.69 -9.88
C THR A 243 -36.34 5.41 -10.53
N VAL A 244 -36.40 4.28 -9.82
CA VAL A 244 -36.05 2.97 -10.39
C VAL A 244 -37.28 2.29 -10.97
N VAL A 245 -37.48 2.40 -12.28
CA VAL A 245 -38.60 1.78 -12.99
C VAL A 245 -38.36 0.27 -13.17
N LYS A 246 -37.13 -0.10 -13.54
CA LYS A 246 -36.76 -1.51 -13.76
C LYS A 246 -35.26 -1.73 -13.54
N LYS A 247 -34.90 -2.74 -12.75
CA LYS A 247 -33.49 -3.06 -12.46
C LYS A 247 -32.84 -4.01 -13.45
N GLY A 248 -33.58 -4.96 -14.04
CA GLY A 248 -33.04 -5.93 -15.00
C GLY A 248 -31.81 -6.73 -14.51
N GLY A 249 -31.63 -6.88 -13.19
CA GLY A 249 -30.45 -7.51 -12.59
C GLY A 249 -29.29 -6.57 -12.22
N ALA A 250 -29.45 -5.25 -12.37
CA ALA A 250 -28.46 -4.27 -11.91
C ALA A 250 -28.39 -4.19 -10.38
N SER A 251 -27.18 -3.94 -9.86
CA SER A 251 -26.98 -3.57 -8.47
C SER A 251 -27.15 -2.06 -8.34
N ILE A 252 -28.07 -1.61 -7.49
CA ILE A 252 -28.32 -0.19 -7.25
C ILE A 252 -28.02 0.10 -5.78
N ARG A 253 -27.18 1.10 -5.53
CA ARG A 253 -26.79 1.54 -4.18
C ARG A 253 -26.90 3.05 -4.12
N PHE A 254 -27.90 3.54 -3.38
CA PHE A 254 -28.00 4.95 -3.06
C PHE A 254 -27.29 5.21 -1.74
N ARG A 255 -26.46 6.25 -1.72
CA ARG A 255 -25.69 6.71 -0.56
C ARG A 255 -25.17 8.10 -0.85
N ASP A 256 -25.19 8.98 0.14
CA ASP A 256 -24.46 10.24 0.09
C ASP A 256 -22.97 10.02 0.42
N ASP A 257 -22.12 9.99 -0.61
CA ASP A 257 -20.66 9.86 -0.51
C ASP A 257 -20.02 10.76 -1.59
N TYR A 258 -19.37 11.85 -1.14
CA TYR A 258 -18.85 12.87 -2.04
C TYR A 258 -17.89 12.31 -3.09
N GLU A 259 -17.02 11.35 -2.72
CA GLU A 259 -16.09 10.76 -3.68
C GLU A 259 -16.82 9.91 -4.72
N ILE A 260 -17.88 9.19 -4.34
CA ILE A 260 -18.62 8.30 -5.24
C ILE A 260 -19.54 9.10 -6.17
N ASN A 261 -20.29 10.06 -5.62
CA ASN A 261 -21.38 10.72 -6.34
C ASN A 261 -20.91 11.86 -7.25
N ASN A 262 -19.73 12.44 -7.02
CA ASN A 262 -19.25 13.56 -7.82
C ASN A 262 -18.28 13.13 -8.92
N TYR A 263 -18.34 13.86 -10.04
CA TYR A 263 -17.38 13.71 -11.12
C TYR A 263 -16.04 14.35 -10.76
N ASP A 264 -14.98 13.56 -10.80
CA ASP A 264 -13.60 14.01 -10.70
C ASP A 264 -12.83 13.55 -11.94
N TYR A 265 -12.38 14.51 -12.75
CA TYR A 265 -11.64 14.24 -13.97
C TYR A 265 -10.27 13.61 -13.72
N GLU A 266 -9.74 13.73 -12.50
CA GLU A 266 -8.46 13.12 -12.11
C GLU A 266 -8.59 11.64 -11.76
N LYS A 267 -9.81 11.16 -11.51
CA LYS A 267 -10.09 9.80 -11.07
C LYS A 267 -9.74 8.78 -12.16
N ASN A 268 -8.99 7.76 -11.78
CA ASN A 268 -8.49 6.72 -12.69
C ASN A 268 -8.29 5.39 -11.94
N ILE A 269 -8.42 4.27 -12.66
CA ILE A 269 -7.97 2.97 -12.19
C ILE A 269 -6.46 2.86 -12.39
N ASN A 270 -5.72 2.80 -11.28
CA ASN A 270 -4.27 2.56 -11.31
C ASN A 270 -3.92 1.27 -10.56
N ARG A 271 -2.86 0.61 -11.02
CA ARG A 271 -2.28 -0.58 -10.40
C ARG A 271 -0.81 -0.31 -10.19
N SER A 272 -0.28 -0.53 -9.01
CA SER A 272 1.14 -0.34 -8.70
C SER A 272 1.64 -1.55 -7.93
N ASN A 273 2.90 -1.91 -8.15
CA ASN A 273 3.54 -3.01 -7.44
C ASN A 273 4.88 -2.53 -6.88
N SER A 274 5.06 -2.60 -5.57
CA SER A 274 6.30 -2.19 -4.89
C SER A 274 6.98 -3.40 -4.27
N ILE A 275 8.27 -3.59 -4.56
CA ILE A 275 9.09 -4.61 -3.92
C ILE A 275 9.98 -3.91 -2.88
N ILE A 276 9.92 -4.35 -1.63
CA ILE A 276 10.54 -3.71 -0.48
C ILE A 276 11.49 -4.72 0.18
N PRO A 277 12.80 -4.62 -0.05
CA PRO A 277 13.78 -5.45 0.63
C PRO A 277 14.13 -4.87 2.01
N PHE A 278 14.48 -5.76 2.93
CA PHE A 278 15.11 -5.45 4.20
C PHE A 278 16.18 -6.50 4.52
N ILE A 279 17.32 -6.03 5.04
CA ILE A 279 18.41 -6.87 5.50
C ILE A 279 18.66 -6.50 6.96
N GLY A 280 18.73 -7.49 7.84
CA GLY A 280 19.05 -7.28 9.25
C GLY A 280 20.12 -8.24 9.73
N VAL A 281 20.86 -7.83 10.75
CA VAL A 281 21.76 -8.72 11.50
C VAL A 281 21.54 -8.51 12.99
N ASN A 282 21.38 -9.59 13.74
CA ASN A 282 21.39 -9.58 15.20
C ASN A 282 21.87 -10.94 15.74
N PRO A 283 22.25 -11.07 17.02
CA PRO A 283 22.81 -12.32 17.55
C PRO A 283 21.85 -13.51 17.47
N ASP A 284 20.55 -13.31 17.69
CA ASP A 284 19.56 -14.39 17.68
C ASP A 284 19.27 -14.91 16.26
N ASP A 285 19.03 -14.02 15.30
CA ASP A 285 18.68 -14.40 13.91
C ASP A 285 19.90 -14.66 13.00
N GLY A 286 21.08 -14.21 13.42
CA GLY A 286 22.23 -13.99 12.53
C GLY A 286 21.87 -12.97 11.44
N LEU A 287 22.26 -13.26 10.20
CA LEU A 287 21.78 -12.52 9.02
C LEU A 287 20.32 -12.89 8.76
N LYS A 288 19.48 -11.90 8.46
CA LYS A 288 18.12 -12.11 7.93
C LYS A 288 17.87 -11.29 6.68
N LEU A 289 17.20 -11.92 5.72
CA LEU A 289 16.71 -11.29 4.51
C LEU A 289 15.18 -11.29 4.55
N VAL A 290 14.56 -10.12 4.39
CA VAL A 290 13.11 -9.96 4.30
C VAL A 290 12.76 -9.28 2.98
N LEU A 291 11.75 -9.78 2.30
CA LEU A 291 11.21 -9.22 1.07
C LEU A 291 9.70 -9.05 1.21
N ALA A 292 9.18 -7.86 0.90
CA ALA A 292 7.75 -7.62 0.80
C ALA A 292 7.36 -7.17 -0.62
N ASP A 293 6.35 -7.82 -1.21
CA ASP A 293 5.73 -7.43 -2.46
C ASP A 293 4.34 -6.84 -2.19
N VAL A 294 4.15 -5.56 -2.51
CA VAL A 294 2.94 -4.79 -2.21
C VAL A 294 2.26 -4.37 -3.51
N TYR A 295 1.21 -5.11 -3.86
CA TYR A 295 0.39 -4.82 -5.02
C TYR A 295 -0.87 -4.04 -4.63
N THR A 296 -0.97 -2.81 -5.15
CA THR A 296 -2.07 -1.89 -4.83
C THR A 296 -2.90 -1.59 -6.08
N ILE A 297 -4.22 -1.72 -5.96
CA ILE A 297 -5.19 -1.33 -6.97
C ILE A 297 -5.96 -0.12 -6.44
N LYS A 298 -5.87 1.01 -7.13
CA LYS A 298 -6.78 2.16 -6.97
C LYS A 298 -7.94 1.97 -7.95
N GLY A 299 -9.17 1.90 -7.43
CA GLY A 299 -10.38 1.63 -8.19
C GLY A 299 -11.24 2.87 -8.39
N PHE A 300 -12.56 2.70 -8.39
CA PHE A 300 -13.52 3.81 -8.53
C PHE A 300 -13.65 4.67 -7.26
N LYS A 301 -13.71 4.05 -6.07
CA LYS A 301 -13.56 4.76 -4.80
C LYS A 301 -12.09 4.69 -4.40
N THR A 302 -11.51 5.82 -4.00
CA THR A 302 -10.06 6.00 -3.96
C THR A 302 -9.62 6.67 -2.67
N SER A 303 -9.59 5.94 -1.55
CA SER A 303 -8.71 6.31 -0.42
C SER A 303 -8.58 5.16 0.59
N PRO A 304 -7.36 4.70 0.94
CA PRO A 304 -6.09 4.86 0.22
C PRO A 304 -5.95 3.93 -1.01
N PHE A 305 -6.80 2.90 -1.12
CA PHE A 305 -6.82 1.91 -2.21
C PHE A 305 -8.20 1.26 -2.34
N HIS A 306 -8.44 0.56 -3.44
CA HIS A 306 -9.59 -0.34 -3.61
C HIS A 306 -9.26 -1.77 -3.17
N GLN A 307 -8.05 -2.24 -3.51
CA GLN A 307 -7.51 -3.52 -3.04
C GLN A 307 -6.02 -3.35 -2.78
N LYS A 308 -5.52 -3.98 -1.73
CA LYS A 308 -4.09 -4.05 -1.41
C LYS A 308 -3.72 -5.48 -1.03
N HIS A 309 -2.74 -6.03 -1.73
CA HIS A 309 -2.17 -7.33 -1.45
C HIS A 309 -0.72 -7.12 -1.01
N SER A 310 -0.34 -7.68 0.13
CA SER A 310 1.02 -7.62 0.65
C SER A 310 1.50 -9.04 0.91
N PHE A 311 2.49 -9.49 0.16
CA PHE A 311 3.16 -10.77 0.36
C PHE A 311 4.50 -10.49 1.05
N GLY A 312 4.81 -11.24 2.10
CA GLY A 312 6.07 -11.15 2.82
C GLY A 312 6.78 -12.49 2.82
N ALA A 313 8.10 -12.48 2.66
CA ALA A 313 8.96 -13.63 2.84
C ALA A 313 10.18 -13.22 3.68
N ALA A 314 10.58 -14.05 4.63
CA ALA A 314 11.81 -13.86 5.40
C ALA A 314 12.60 -15.15 5.50
N TYR A 315 13.93 -15.04 5.49
CA TYR A 315 14.86 -16.15 5.73
C TYR A 315 15.88 -15.74 6.79
N TYR A 316 16.12 -16.65 7.74
CA TYR A 316 16.95 -16.45 8.93
C TYR A 316 18.15 -17.40 8.83
N PHE A 317 19.35 -16.86 8.63
CA PHE A 317 20.52 -17.67 8.28
C PHE A 317 21.13 -18.39 9.47
N ALA A 318 20.95 -17.92 10.72
CA ALA A 318 21.48 -18.63 11.89
C ALA A 318 20.73 -19.94 12.17
N THR A 319 19.44 -20.01 11.83
CA THR A 319 18.57 -21.14 12.16
C THR A 319 18.06 -21.88 10.94
N GLU A 320 18.35 -21.38 9.74
CA GLU A 320 17.83 -21.87 8.46
C GLU A 320 16.29 -21.87 8.38
N GLY A 321 15.64 -21.10 9.25
CA GLY A 321 14.19 -20.92 9.26
C GLY A 321 13.70 -19.94 8.20
N PHE A 322 12.44 -20.07 7.80
CA PHE A 322 11.78 -19.10 6.94
C PHE A 322 10.34 -18.79 7.37
N TYR A 323 9.87 -17.61 6.95
CA TYR A 323 8.50 -17.13 7.14
C TYR A 323 7.92 -16.72 5.79
N ILE A 324 6.64 -17.04 5.56
CA ILE A 324 5.86 -16.55 4.43
C ILE A 324 4.54 -15.99 4.98
N GLY A 325 4.17 -14.78 4.55
CA GLY A 325 2.95 -14.11 4.97
C GLY A 325 2.20 -13.50 3.81
N TYR A 326 0.87 -13.42 3.94
CA TYR A 326 -0.01 -12.72 3.01
C TYR A 326 -1.04 -11.88 3.77
N ASN A 327 -1.28 -10.67 3.28
CA ASN A 327 -2.37 -9.79 3.73
C ASN A 327 -3.09 -9.20 2.51
N GLY A 328 -4.38 -9.50 2.37
CA GLY A 328 -5.28 -8.91 1.38
C GLY A 328 -6.32 -8.02 2.07
N GLU A 329 -6.32 -6.72 1.76
CA GLU A 329 -7.33 -5.77 2.24
C GLU A 329 -8.19 -5.28 1.06
N PHE A 330 -9.51 -5.44 1.17
CA PHE A 330 -10.50 -5.11 0.14
C PHE A 330 -11.41 -4.00 0.63
N ALA A 331 -11.38 -2.86 -0.03
CA ALA A 331 -12.04 -1.66 0.46
C ALA A 331 -13.58 -1.67 0.29
N ASP A 332 -14.27 -1.05 1.24
CA ASP A 332 -15.72 -0.75 1.20
C ASP A 332 -16.61 -1.99 0.93
N VAL A 333 -16.23 -3.15 1.45
CA VAL A 333 -17.03 -4.39 1.34
C VAL A 333 -18.35 -4.25 2.12
N PHE A 334 -18.31 -3.59 3.30
CA PHE A 334 -19.50 -3.29 4.09
C PHE A 334 -19.47 -1.85 4.63
N GLY A 335 -20.25 -0.95 4.04
CA GLY A 335 -20.23 0.46 4.43
C GLY A 335 -18.85 1.09 4.20
N ASN A 336 -18.20 1.54 5.28
CA ASN A 336 -16.82 2.05 5.31
C ASN A 336 -15.83 1.06 5.92
N TRP A 337 -16.22 -0.21 6.03
CA TRP A 337 -15.36 -1.29 6.50
C TRP A 337 -14.79 -2.05 5.31
N ASN A 338 -13.50 -2.30 5.40
CA ASN A 338 -12.75 -3.14 4.48
C ASN A 338 -12.75 -4.57 5.00
N LEU A 339 -12.70 -5.55 4.10
CA LEU A 339 -12.44 -6.95 4.45
C LEU A 339 -10.93 -7.18 4.47
N LEU A 340 -10.44 -7.87 5.50
CA LEU A 340 -9.07 -8.33 5.64
C LEU A 340 -9.03 -9.86 5.60
N ILE A 341 -8.14 -10.39 4.76
CA ILE A 341 -7.79 -11.81 4.73
C ILE A 341 -6.29 -11.89 4.95
N SER A 342 -5.87 -12.61 5.97
CA SER A 342 -4.46 -12.73 6.34
C SER A 342 -4.11 -14.19 6.60
N GLY A 343 -2.87 -14.55 6.33
CA GLY A 343 -2.34 -15.86 6.72
C GLY A 343 -0.83 -15.85 6.69
N ASN A 344 -0.23 -16.72 7.51
CA ASN A 344 1.21 -16.90 7.52
C ASN A 344 1.60 -18.35 7.85
N PHE A 345 2.82 -18.67 7.47
CA PHE A 345 3.44 -19.97 7.65
C PHE A 345 4.91 -19.79 8.02
N THR A 346 5.41 -20.57 8.96
CA THR A 346 6.84 -20.72 9.24
C THR A 346 7.29 -22.15 9.00
N SER A 347 8.56 -22.32 8.61
CA SER A 347 9.21 -23.63 8.64
C SER A 347 9.37 -24.15 10.06
N GLU A 348 9.56 -25.46 10.22
CA GLU A 348 9.89 -26.11 11.50
C GLU A 348 11.18 -25.53 12.14
N ASN A 349 12.15 -25.11 11.32
CA ASN A 349 13.39 -24.46 11.78
C ASN A 349 13.24 -22.98 12.19
N PHE A 350 12.04 -22.40 12.11
CA PHE A 350 11.82 -21.06 12.64
C PHE A 350 11.92 -21.13 14.17
N THR A 351 12.58 -20.15 14.78
CA THR A 351 12.89 -20.24 16.22
C THR A 351 12.27 -19.11 17.02
N ARG A 352 11.90 -19.46 18.24
CA ARG A 352 11.65 -18.55 19.36
C ARG A 352 12.62 -18.90 20.49
N ASN A 353 12.93 -17.98 21.38
CA ASN A 353 13.73 -18.31 22.55
C ASN A 353 12.83 -18.59 23.77
N PHE A 354 13.29 -19.46 24.67
CA PHE A 354 12.65 -19.70 25.96
C PHE A 354 13.71 -19.99 27.03
N PHE A 355 13.66 -19.22 28.12
CA PHE A 355 14.57 -19.30 29.26
C PHE A 355 13.87 -19.78 30.54
N GLY A 356 12.59 -20.17 30.44
CA GLY A 356 11.73 -20.47 31.58
C GLY A 356 10.72 -19.36 31.85
N PHE A 357 9.82 -19.62 32.80
CA PHE A 357 8.90 -18.61 33.33
C PHE A 357 9.53 -17.88 34.51
N GLY A 358 9.30 -16.58 34.60
CA GLY A 358 9.77 -15.73 35.67
C GLY A 358 10.73 -14.62 35.21
N ASN A 359 10.89 -13.66 36.10
CA ASN A 359 11.72 -12.48 35.93
C ASN A 359 13.20 -12.74 36.29
N GLU A 360 13.50 -13.80 37.05
CA GLU A 360 14.86 -14.15 37.48
C GLU A 360 15.45 -15.39 36.77
N THR A 361 14.96 -15.70 35.57
CA THR A 361 15.49 -16.81 34.77
C THR A 361 16.95 -16.59 34.37
N GLU A 362 17.76 -17.65 34.42
CA GLU A 362 19.18 -17.59 34.09
C GLU A 362 19.42 -17.62 32.57
N ASN A 363 20.55 -17.05 32.14
CA ASN A 363 21.06 -17.16 30.76
C ASN A 363 22.45 -17.78 30.82
N ASN A 364 22.52 -19.08 30.58
CA ASN A 364 23.73 -19.87 30.77
C ASN A 364 24.53 -20.05 29.47
N GLU A 365 24.38 -19.13 28.51
CA GLU A 365 25.03 -19.20 27.19
C GLU A 365 26.55 -18.99 27.20
N ASP A 366 27.11 -18.53 28.32
CA ASP A 366 28.55 -18.37 28.53
C ASP A 366 29.20 -19.62 29.14
N GLU A 367 28.42 -20.66 29.47
CA GLU A 367 28.95 -21.95 29.95
C GLU A 367 29.55 -22.74 28.78
N GLU A 368 30.75 -23.32 28.94
CA GLU A 368 31.56 -23.92 27.85
C GLU A 368 30.84 -24.99 27.00
N GLU A 369 29.69 -25.52 27.45
CA GLU A 369 28.86 -26.51 26.74
C GLU A 369 27.53 -25.95 26.19
N LEU A 370 27.07 -24.78 26.62
CA LEU A 370 25.74 -24.24 26.31
C LEU A 370 25.89 -22.99 25.44
N GLU A 371 25.61 -23.10 24.14
CA GLU A 371 25.61 -21.96 23.21
C GLU A 371 24.21 -21.32 23.09
N LEU A 372 24.05 -20.32 22.22
CA LEU A 372 22.76 -19.65 21.94
C LEU A 372 21.61 -20.63 21.65
N ASP A 373 21.93 -21.78 21.06
CA ASP A 373 20.99 -22.82 20.66
C ASP A 373 20.28 -23.50 21.85
N PHE A 374 20.85 -23.46 23.05
CA PHE A 374 20.28 -24.12 24.23
C PHE A 374 18.87 -23.60 24.54
N ASN A 375 18.65 -22.28 24.41
CA ASN A 375 17.35 -21.65 24.63
C ASN A 375 16.51 -21.48 23.35
N ARG A 376 17.01 -21.88 22.17
CA ARG A 376 16.27 -21.77 20.90
C ARG A 376 15.28 -22.92 20.74
N VAL A 377 14.02 -22.57 20.74
CA VAL A 377 12.89 -23.46 20.49
C VAL A 377 12.48 -23.36 19.04
N LYS A 378 12.53 -24.49 18.33
CA LYS A 378 12.05 -24.60 16.95
C LYS A 378 10.52 -24.68 16.94
N THR A 379 9.90 -23.92 16.07
CA THR A 379 8.46 -23.67 16.07
C THR A 379 7.91 -23.58 14.64
N GLY A 380 7.07 -24.55 14.27
CA GLY A 380 6.24 -24.50 13.07
C GLY A 380 4.91 -23.80 13.37
N ILE A 381 4.58 -22.75 12.62
CA ILE A 381 3.34 -21.98 12.80
C ILE A 381 2.56 -21.96 11.49
N LEU A 382 1.27 -22.24 11.56
CA LEU A 382 0.31 -21.99 10.49
C LEU A 382 -0.84 -21.14 11.05
N ASN A 383 -1.06 -19.97 10.47
CA ASN A 383 -2.10 -19.05 10.93
C ASN A 383 -2.96 -18.56 9.76
N GLY A 384 -4.28 -18.51 9.96
CA GLY A 384 -5.25 -17.88 9.06
C GLY A 384 -6.18 -16.95 9.82
N ARG A 385 -6.43 -15.75 9.28
CA ARG A 385 -7.27 -14.70 9.87
C ARG A 385 -8.23 -14.10 8.86
N LEU A 386 -9.45 -13.84 9.31
CA LEU A 386 -10.46 -13.05 8.62
C LEU A 386 -10.84 -11.86 9.50
N GLY A 387 -10.82 -10.65 8.96
CA GLY A 387 -11.08 -9.45 9.73
C GLY A 387 -11.81 -8.37 8.97
N MET A 388 -12.27 -7.38 9.72
CA MET A 388 -12.85 -6.15 9.22
C MET A 388 -11.99 -4.98 9.66
N VAL A 389 -11.70 -4.06 8.74
CA VAL A 389 -10.83 -2.91 8.99
C VAL A 389 -11.61 -1.62 8.78
N ARG A 390 -11.49 -0.70 9.74
CA ARG A 390 -11.98 0.67 9.61
C ARG A 390 -10.81 1.63 9.74
N ASN A 391 -10.50 2.30 8.64
CA ASN A 391 -9.56 3.42 8.65
C ASN A 391 -10.33 4.68 9.01
N GLY A 392 -9.92 5.36 10.08
CA GLY A 392 -10.45 6.66 10.46
C GLY A 392 -9.59 7.79 9.90
N GLU A 393 -9.96 9.02 10.23
CA GLU A 393 -9.17 10.18 9.84
C GLU A 393 -7.86 10.25 10.63
N TYR A 394 -6.90 11.03 10.10
CA TYR A 394 -5.65 11.42 10.77
C TYR A 394 -4.76 10.27 11.26
N GLY A 395 -4.83 9.10 10.62
CA GLY A 395 -3.91 7.98 10.88
C GLY A 395 -4.45 6.92 11.86
N SER A 396 -5.74 6.98 12.22
CA SER A 396 -6.39 5.93 13.03
C SER A 396 -6.80 4.72 12.18
N ARG A 397 -6.62 3.52 12.73
CA ARG A 397 -7.00 2.25 12.08
C ARG A 397 -7.41 1.21 13.12
N LEU A 398 -8.62 0.69 12.98
CA LEU A 398 -9.21 -0.36 13.80
C LEU A 398 -9.37 -1.65 12.98
N VAL A 399 -8.92 -2.77 13.52
CA VAL A 399 -9.15 -4.12 13.00
C VAL A 399 -9.92 -4.90 14.04
N VAL A 400 -10.92 -5.64 13.60
CA VAL A 400 -11.55 -6.69 14.40
C VAL A 400 -11.46 -7.97 13.57
N SER A 401 -10.88 -9.04 14.12
CA SER A 401 -10.66 -10.28 13.38
C SER A 401 -10.93 -11.53 14.20
N VAL A 402 -11.25 -12.60 13.49
CA VAL A 402 -11.24 -13.97 14.00
C VAL A 402 -10.15 -14.74 13.29
N GLY A 403 -9.53 -15.69 13.97
CA GLY A 403 -8.41 -16.44 13.43
C GLY A 403 -8.27 -17.83 14.03
N ILE A 404 -7.49 -18.65 13.33
CA ILE A 404 -7.05 -19.96 13.76
C ILE A 404 -5.53 -20.03 13.59
N GLU A 405 -4.85 -20.59 14.60
CA GLU A 405 -3.39 -20.72 14.64
C GLU A 405 -3.03 -22.11 15.14
N SER A 406 -2.29 -22.86 14.35
CA SER A 406 -1.67 -24.12 14.77
C SER A 406 -0.19 -23.87 15.01
N THR A 407 0.30 -24.33 16.16
CA THR A 407 1.70 -24.22 16.56
C THR A 407 2.23 -25.61 16.91
N GLU A 408 3.38 -25.94 16.35
CA GLU A 408 4.13 -27.16 16.63
C GLU A 408 5.50 -26.78 17.20
N ILE A 409 5.91 -27.49 18.25
CA ILE A 409 7.18 -27.30 18.94
C ILE A 409 8.01 -28.57 18.76
N GLU A 410 9.24 -28.43 18.26
CA GLU A 410 10.15 -29.57 18.12
C GLU A 410 10.81 -29.91 19.47
N ASP A 411 10.58 -31.14 19.96
CA ASP A 411 11.33 -31.71 21.08
C ASP A 411 12.78 -31.97 20.63
N THR A 412 13.69 -31.04 20.98
CA THR A 412 15.08 -31.09 20.54
C THR A 412 15.99 -31.48 21.72
N PRO A 413 16.55 -32.71 21.74
CA PRO A 413 17.42 -33.16 22.83
C PRO A 413 18.60 -32.22 23.07
N GLY A 414 18.96 -32.01 24.34
CA GLY A 414 20.04 -31.11 24.74
C GLY A 414 19.69 -29.63 24.67
N ARG A 415 18.40 -29.29 24.65
CA ARG A 415 17.91 -27.91 24.76
C ARG A 415 17.07 -27.73 26.02
N PHE A 416 17.06 -26.50 26.52
CA PHE A 416 16.32 -26.10 27.72
C PHE A 416 14.85 -26.52 27.64
N ILE A 417 14.20 -26.39 26.49
CA ILE A 417 12.78 -26.73 26.32
C ILE A 417 12.48 -28.21 26.61
N SER A 418 13.36 -29.12 26.19
CA SER A 418 13.21 -30.56 26.40
C SER A 418 13.47 -30.96 27.84
N GLU A 419 14.40 -30.28 28.51
CA GLU A 419 14.66 -30.47 29.94
C GLU A 419 13.51 -29.93 30.80
N PHE A 420 13.03 -28.73 30.47
CA PHE A 420 11.97 -28.05 31.22
C PHE A 420 10.62 -28.79 31.14
N PHE A 421 10.27 -29.34 29.97
CA PHE A 421 9.02 -30.08 29.75
C PHE A 421 9.20 -31.60 29.69
N MET A 422 10.26 -32.15 30.32
CA MET A 422 10.54 -33.59 30.31
C MET A 422 9.36 -34.43 30.86
N ASP A 423 8.66 -33.91 31.87
CA ASP A 423 7.51 -34.56 32.50
C ASP A 423 6.16 -34.18 31.84
N SER A 424 6.18 -33.36 30.78
CA SER A 424 5.00 -32.81 30.09
C SER A 424 5.08 -32.97 28.56
N PRO A 425 5.13 -34.22 28.03
CA PRO A 425 5.35 -34.49 26.61
C PRO A 425 4.23 -33.98 25.69
N GLU A 426 3.04 -33.70 26.24
CA GLU A 426 1.94 -33.04 25.53
C GLU A 426 2.28 -31.66 24.99
N THR A 427 3.26 -30.96 25.57
CA THR A 427 3.74 -29.63 25.12
C THR A 427 4.26 -29.65 23.68
N PHE A 428 4.80 -30.78 23.24
CA PHE A 428 5.39 -30.96 21.91
C PHE A 428 4.38 -31.41 20.84
N LYS A 429 3.11 -31.62 21.22
CA LYS A 429 2.06 -31.89 20.24
C LYS A 429 1.66 -30.59 19.55
N THR A 430 1.31 -30.68 18.27
CA THR A 430 0.70 -29.55 17.57
C THR A 430 -0.58 -29.12 18.29
N MET A 431 -0.63 -27.87 18.74
CA MET A 431 -1.81 -27.29 19.37
C MET A 431 -2.45 -26.28 18.43
N THR A 432 -3.78 -26.33 18.32
CA THR A 432 -4.55 -25.40 17.49
C THR A 432 -5.41 -24.51 18.36
N PHE A 433 -5.36 -23.21 18.09
CA PHE A 433 -6.07 -22.18 18.85
C PHE A 433 -7.00 -21.39 17.95
N ALA A 434 -8.18 -21.06 18.46
CA ALA A 434 -9.07 -20.07 17.88
C ALA A 434 -8.90 -18.75 18.63
N ASN A 435 -8.94 -17.63 17.90
CA ASN A 435 -8.76 -16.31 18.50
C ASN A 435 -9.78 -15.29 17.98
N VAL A 436 -10.18 -14.37 18.85
CA VAL A 436 -10.89 -13.13 18.50
C VAL A 436 -10.02 -11.96 18.93
N ASP A 437 -9.66 -11.11 17.97
CA ASP A 437 -8.70 -10.02 18.18
C ASP A 437 -9.29 -8.67 17.78
N MET A 438 -8.90 -7.63 18.51
CA MET A 438 -9.08 -6.24 18.17
C MET A 438 -7.71 -5.56 18.15
N ASP A 439 -7.35 -4.93 17.02
CA ASP A 439 -6.15 -4.11 16.88
C ASP A 439 -6.55 -2.66 16.58
N TYR A 440 -6.25 -1.74 17.49
CA TYR A 440 -6.34 -0.32 17.25
C TYR A 440 -4.94 0.28 17.10
N SER A 441 -4.77 1.14 16.10
CA SER A 441 -3.53 1.90 15.90
C SER A 441 -3.85 3.34 15.53
N TYR A 442 -3.01 4.26 16.00
CA TYR A 442 -2.98 5.65 15.60
C TYR A 442 -1.52 6.02 15.36
N GLU A 443 -1.21 6.52 14.17
CA GLU A 443 0.14 6.92 13.78
C GLU A 443 0.12 8.31 13.13
N SER A 444 0.89 9.23 13.70
CA SER A 444 1.05 10.59 13.17
C SER A 444 2.51 11.01 13.30
N PHE A 445 3.13 11.35 12.17
CA PHE A 445 4.54 11.75 12.10
C PHE A 445 4.70 12.91 11.12
N ASP A 446 5.68 13.77 11.36
CA ASP A 446 6.10 14.77 10.37
C ASP A 446 6.95 14.18 9.24
N ASN A 447 7.76 13.16 9.53
CA ASN A 447 8.49 12.35 8.57
C ASN A 447 8.59 10.92 9.11
N LYS A 448 8.17 9.91 8.34
CA LYS A 448 8.18 8.51 8.81
C LYS A 448 9.60 7.93 8.94
N ALA A 449 10.52 8.30 8.05
CA ALA A 449 11.86 7.73 8.00
C ALA A 449 12.82 8.37 9.02
N ASN A 450 12.57 9.63 9.41
CA ASN A 450 13.29 10.30 10.50
C ASN A 450 12.36 11.29 11.25
N PRO A 451 11.48 10.80 12.14
CA PRO A 451 10.51 11.65 12.83
C PRO A 451 11.18 12.65 13.76
N THR A 452 10.77 13.92 13.69
CA THR A 452 11.15 14.95 14.66
C THR A 452 10.00 15.34 15.58
N ARG A 453 8.77 15.05 15.14
CA ARG A 453 7.53 15.13 15.91
C ARG A 453 6.61 14.00 15.50
N GLY A 454 6.04 13.32 16.48
CA GLY A 454 5.10 12.26 16.19
C GLY A 454 4.56 11.58 17.43
N ALA A 455 3.46 10.86 17.23
CA ALA A 455 2.82 10.05 18.23
C ALA A 455 2.36 8.73 17.59
N VAL A 456 2.63 7.64 18.29
CA VAL A 456 2.11 6.30 17.98
C VAL A 456 1.35 5.82 19.19
N PHE A 457 0.16 5.31 18.95
CA PHE A 457 -0.60 4.55 19.92
C PHE A 457 -1.03 3.25 19.26
N ARG A 458 -0.75 2.12 19.90
CA ARG A 458 -1.21 0.79 19.48
C ARG A 458 -1.84 0.11 20.69
N LEU A 459 -2.95 -0.55 20.45
CA LEU A 459 -3.64 -1.37 21.43
C LEU A 459 -4.11 -2.61 20.72
N LYS A 460 -3.57 -3.75 21.12
CA LYS A 460 -4.09 -5.06 20.73
C LYS A 460 -4.76 -5.69 21.93
N GLY A 461 -5.90 -6.31 21.75
CA GLY A 461 -6.56 -7.09 22.77
C GLY A 461 -7.36 -8.22 22.17
N GLY A 462 -7.54 -9.31 22.90
CA GLY A 462 -8.25 -10.46 22.37
C GLY A 462 -8.47 -11.55 23.39
N VAL A 463 -9.08 -12.63 22.91
CA VAL A 463 -9.27 -13.88 23.63
C VAL A 463 -8.81 -15.02 22.74
N ARG A 464 -8.12 -15.99 23.33
CA ARG A 464 -7.62 -17.17 22.65
C ARG A 464 -8.03 -18.41 23.43
N THR A 465 -8.46 -19.44 22.71
CA THR A 465 -8.84 -20.73 23.28
C THR A 465 -8.25 -21.88 22.47
N ASN A 466 -7.85 -22.96 23.12
CA ASN A 466 -7.47 -24.19 22.44
C ASN A 466 -8.72 -24.85 21.82
N VAL A 467 -8.60 -25.31 20.58
CA VAL A 467 -9.72 -25.90 19.81
C VAL A 467 -10.08 -27.30 20.31
N ASP A 468 -9.09 -28.06 20.79
CA ASP A 468 -9.29 -29.42 21.30
C ASP A 468 -9.70 -29.42 22.78
N ASP A 469 -9.37 -28.35 23.50
CA ASP A 469 -9.70 -28.14 24.91
C ASP A 469 -10.14 -26.70 25.18
N SER A 470 -11.45 -26.45 25.13
CA SER A 470 -11.98 -25.10 25.30
C SER A 470 -11.87 -24.53 26.72
N GLU A 471 -11.55 -25.36 27.71
CA GLU A 471 -11.28 -24.88 29.08
C GLU A 471 -9.93 -24.14 29.13
N ARG A 472 -9.02 -24.46 28.21
CA ARG A 472 -7.77 -23.72 28.01
C ARG A 472 -8.05 -22.44 27.22
N ILE A 473 -8.47 -21.41 27.94
CA ILE A 473 -8.84 -20.10 27.41
C ILE A 473 -8.24 -18.98 28.25
N TYR A 474 -7.67 -17.97 27.59
CA TYR A 474 -7.15 -16.78 28.25
C TYR A 474 -7.43 -15.52 27.42
N GLY A 475 -7.53 -14.39 28.11
CA GLY A 475 -7.61 -13.06 27.51
C GLY A 475 -6.25 -12.41 27.44
N TYR A 476 -6.06 -11.40 26.60
CA TYR A 476 -4.82 -10.64 26.58
C TYR A 476 -5.00 -9.19 26.13
N VAL A 477 -4.13 -8.30 26.61
CA VAL A 477 -4.08 -6.88 26.25
C VAL A 477 -2.62 -6.43 26.09
N GLN A 478 -2.31 -5.75 24.99
CA GLN A 478 -0.97 -5.31 24.63
C GLN A 478 -1.01 -3.83 24.20
N PRO A 479 -0.88 -2.88 25.14
CA PRO A 479 -0.78 -1.46 24.82
C PRO A 479 0.67 -1.08 24.45
N ALA A 480 0.83 -0.14 23.51
CA ALA A 480 2.09 0.51 23.23
C ALA A 480 1.89 1.98 22.85
N ILE A 481 2.72 2.85 23.41
CA ILE A 481 2.76 4.29 23.11
C ILE A 481 4.18 4.72 22.80
N GLU A 482 4.32 5.63 21.84
CA GLU A 482 5.59 6.20 21.45
C GLU A 482 5.41 7.67 21.09
N PHE A 483 6.35 8.52 21.51
CA PHE A 483 6.36 9.93 21.19
C PHE A 483 7.72 10.37 20.67
N TYR A 484 7.70 11.28 19.71
CA TYR A 484 8.87 12.01 19.22
C TYR A 484 8.68 13.49 19.53
N ASN A 485 9.59 14.05 20.33
CA ASN A 485 9.54 15.43 20.77
C ASN A 485 10.84 16.15 20.44
N SER A 486 10.79 17.08 19.49
CA SER A 486 11.92 17.99 19.22
C SER A 486 12.24 18.85 20.45
N LEU A 487 13.44 18.70 21.02
CA LEU A 487 13.95 19.50 22.14
C LEU A 487 14.57 20.83 21.70
N THR A 488 14.76 21.01 20.39
CA THR A 488 15.42 22.19 19.80
C THR A 488 14.57 22.82 18.71
N ARG A 489 14.68 24.14 18.51
CA ARG A 489 13.92 24.87 17.48
C ARG A 489 14.26 24.41 16.05
N ASN A 490 15.51 24.02 15.82
CA ASN A 490 15.97 23.48 14.53
C ASN A 490 15.61 22.00 14.34
N ARG A 491 14.93 21.37 15.32
CA ARG A 491 14.46 19.98 15.32
C ARG A 491 15.56 18.93 15.13
N LYS A 492 16.82 19.28 15.41
CA LYS A 492 17.94 18.33 15.28
C LYS A 492 18.06 17.42 16.48
N LEU A 493 17.78 17.92 17.67
CA LEU A 493 17.73 17.15 18.91
C LEU A 493 16.30 16.75 19.20
N VAL A 494 16.04 15.45 19.29
CA VAL A 494 14.72 14.84 19.47
C VAL A 494 14.79 13.85 20.61
N LEU A 495 13.83 13.93 21.53
CA LEU A 495 13.60 12.90 22.54
C LEU A 495 12.53 11.95 22.01
N ARG A 496 12.88 10.68 21.87
CA ARG A 496 11.94 9.58 21.64
C ARG A 496 11.65 8.92 22.98
N THR A 497 10.38 8.72 23.31
CA THR A 497 9.98 7.94 24.49
C THR A 497 9.00 6.86 24.06
N MET A 498 9.08 5.70 24.72
CA MET A 498 8.24 4.54 24.45
C MET A 498 7.80 3.90 25.77
N ALA A 499 6.57 3.41 25.82
CA ALA A 499 6.10 2.49 26.83
C ALA A 499 5.26 1.40 26.15
N GLN A 500 5.50 0.14 26.48
CA GLN A 500 4.73 -0.98 25.98
C GLN A 500 4.52 -2.03 27.06
N GLY A 501 3.40 -2.74 26.99
CA GLY A 501 3.12 -3.84 27.90
C GLY A 501 2.46 -5.01 27.19
N GLN A 502 2.49 -6.16 27.85
CA GLN A 502 1.76 -7.36 27.48
C GLN A 502 1.14 -7.90 28.76
N PHE A 503 -0.16 -8.18 28.76
CA PHE A 503 -0.88 -8.65 29.93
C PHE A 503 -1.76 -9.81 29.50
N ASN A 504 -1.48 -11.01 29.97
CA ASN A 504 -2.37 -12.15 29.88
C ASN A 504 -3.36 -12.12 31.05
N ILE A 505 -4.58 -12.57 30.81
CA ILE A 505 -5.68 -12.60 31.76
C ILE A 505 -6.15 -14.05 31.84
N GLY A 506 -5.78 -14.72 32.92
CA GLY A 506 -5.90 -16.17 33.10
C GLY A 506 -4.60 -16.90 32.74
N ASP A 507 -4.47 -18.13 33.22
CA ASP A 507 -3.19 -18.85 33.30
C ASP A 507 -3.05 -19.92 32.21
N GLU A 508 -4.10 -20.12 31.42
CA GLU A 508 -4.21 -21.15 30.38
C GLU A 508 -3.55 -20.73 29.05
N PHE A 509 -2.33 -20.18 29.12
CA PHE A 509 -1.52 -19.80 27.96
C PHE A 509 -0.26 -20.68 27.86
N GLU A 510 0.20 -20.93 26.63
CA GLU A 510 1.47 -21.65 26.43
C GLU A 510 2.68 -20.73 26.59
N PHE A 511 3.88 -21.27 26.78
CA PHE A 511 5.10 -20.45 26.88
C PHE A 511 5.33 -19.53 25.67
N TYR A 512 4.99 -19.98 24.44
CA TYR A 512 5.07 -19.17 23.22
C TYR A 512 3.94 -18.13 23.07
N GLN A 513 3.07 -18.04 24.08
CA GLN A 513 1.98 -17.09 24.23
C GLN A 513 2.16 -16.19 25.46
N ALA A 514 3.23 -16.39 26.23
CA ALA A 514 3.58 -15.60 27.40
C ALA A 514 3.81 -14.13 27.04
N ALA A 515 3.64 -13.26 28.04
CA ALA A 515 4.15 -11.90 27.99
C ALA A 515 5.68 -11.93 28.06
N VAL A 516 6.35 -11.28 27.11
CA VAL A 516 7.81 -11.39 26.96
C VAL A 516 8.55 -10.05 26.94
N LEU A 517 9.76 -10.03 27.49
CA LEU A 517 10.73 -8.94 27.37
C LEU A 517 12.03 -9.40 26.72
N GLY A 518 12.68 -8.50 25.98
CA GLY A 518 13.96 -8.73 25.31
C GLY A 518 13.96 -8.24 23.85
N ALA A 519 15.05 -7.59 23.45
CA ALA A 519 15.25 -7.04 22.12
C ALA A 519 14.11 -6.10 21.64
N GLY A 520 13.17 -6.63 20.85
CA GLY A 520 12.10 -5.86 20.21
C GLY A 520 10.93 -5.52 21.13
N THR A 521 10.76 -6.24 22.23
CA THR A 521 9.68 -6.01 23.21
C THR A 521 10.12 -5.12 24.38
N GLY A 522 11.26 -4.43 24.23
CA GLY A 522 11.95 -3.67 25.28
C GLY A 522 13.23 -4.40 25.67
N LEU A 523 14.09 -3.73 26.44
CA LEU A 523 15.39 -4.30 26.83
C LEU A 523 16.21 -4.74 25.61
N ARG A 524 16.50 -3.78 24.72
CA ARG A 524 17.24 -3.96 23.45
C ARG A 524 18.59 -4.66 23.57
N GLY A 525 19.22 -4.59 24.74
CA GLY A 525 20.49 -5.22 25.10
C GLY A 525 20.39 -6.72 25.39
N TYR A 526 19.19 -7.22 25.70
CA TYR A 526 18.94 -8.62 26.04
C TYR A 526 18.53 -9.41 24.80
N ARG A 527 18.65 -10.74 24.88
CA ARG A 527 18.21 -11.67 23.83
C ARG A 527 16.72 -11.53 23.53
N THR A 528 16.33 -11.92 22.32
CA THR A 528 14.91 -11.98 21.94
C THR A 528 14.17 -12.91 22.91
N GLU A 529 13.01 -12.51 23.44
CA GLU A 529 12.18 -13.32 24.36
C GLU A 529 12.95 -13.82 25.60
N ARG A 530 13.82 -12.96 26.16
CA ARG A 530 14.70 -13.28 27.29
C ARG A 530 13.97 -13.61 28.59
N PHE A 531 12.87 -12.91 28.87
CA PHE A 531 12.05 -13.12 30.07
C PHE A 531 10.61 -13.38 29.65
N SER A 532 9.95 -14.34 30.31
CA SER A 532 8.59 -14.79 29.98
C SER A 532 7.74 -14.90 31.24
N GLY A 533 6.50 -14.38 31.19
CA GLY A 533 5.53 -14.53 32.28
C GLY A 533 4.11 -14.21 31.84
N GLU A 534 3.25 -13.91 32.80
CA GLU A 534 1.86 -13.50 32.55
C GLU A 534 1.74 -12.05 32.10
N SER A 535 2.58 -11.18 32.68
CA SER A 535 2.58 -9.76 32.38
C SER A 535 4.00 -9.24 32.16
N ALA A 536 4.13 -8.23 31.31
CA ALA A 536 5.39 -7.57 31.00
C ALA A 536 5.15 -6.07 30.79
N LEU A 537 6.10 -5.25 31.24
CA LEU A 537 6.12 -3.82 30.99
C LEU A 537 7.54 -3.39 30.63
N ALA A 538 7.68 -2.62 29.57
CA ALA A 538 8.93 -1.99 29.18
C ALA A 538 8.74 -0.51 28.89
N LEU A 539 9.72 0.28 29.33
CA LEU A 539 9.85 1.70 29.07
C LEU A 539 11.20 1.93 28.38
N GLY A 540 11.23 2.87 27.43
CA GLY A 540 12.45 3.24 26.72
C GLY A 540 12.50 4.72 26.41
N ALA A 541 13.70 5.29 26.41
CA ALA A 541 13.94 6.66 26.00
C ALA A 541 15.21 6.78 25.16
N ASP A 542 15.13 7.44 24.00
CA ASP A 542 16.28 7.76 23.16
C ASP A 542 16.45 9.26 22.98
N LEU A 543 17.66 9.75 23.21
CA LEU A 543 18.07 11.08 22.81
C LEU A 543 18.74 11.01 21.44
N ARG A 544 18.09 11.58 20.43
CA ARG A 544 18.45 11.48 19.01
C ARG A 544 18.98 12.82 18.50
N PHE A 545 20.11 12.81 17.79
CA PHE A 545 20.69 13.98 17.14
C PHE A 545 20.86 13.77 15.63
N SER A 546 20.22 14.62 14.83
CA SER A 546 20.35 14.63 13.36
C SER A 546 21.36 15.68 12.89
N PHE A 547 22.36 15.25 12.12
CA PHE A 547 23.32 16.13 11.46
C PHE A 547 22.69 16.83 10.24
N PRO A 548 23.29 17.94 9.76
CA PRO A 548 22.87 18.56 8.49
C PRO A 548 22.90 17.58 7.32
N LYS A 549 21.93 17.70 6.40
CA LYS A 549 21.95 16.96 5.14
C LYS A 549 23.16 17.37 4.31
N PHE A 550 23.85 16.41 3.69
CA PHE A 550 24.95 16.65 2.77
C PHE A 550 24.71 15.90 1.45
N LYS A 551 25.21 16.47 0.36
CA LYS A 551 25.08 15.87 -0.97
C LYS A 551 26.31 15.00 -1.23
N THR A 552 26.09 13.75 -1.59
CA THR A 552 27.13 12.91 -2.20
C THR A 552 27.01 12.98 -3.72
N GLY A 553 27.97 12.40 -4.45
CA GLY A 553 27.86 12.25 -5.91
C GLY A 553 26.70 11.35 -6.35
N LEU A 554 26.13 10.57 -5.43
CA LEU A 554 25.01 9.67 -5.71
C LEU A 554 23.68 10.22 -5.17
N LEU A 555 23.58 10.49 -3.87
CA LEU A 555 22.34 10.97 -3.24
C LEU A 555 22.55 11.90 -2.03
N PRO A 556 21.56 12.74 -1.69
CA PRO A 556 21.53 13.46 -0.42
C PRO A 556 21.41 12.49 0.75
N LEU A 557 22.33 12.60 1.71
CA LEU A 557 22.37 11.80 2.92
C LEU A 557 22.12 12.67 4.15
N GLN A 558 21.53 12.05 5.17
CA GLN A 558 21.45 12.58 6.52
C GLN A 558 22.00 11.54 7.49
N LEU A 559 23.01 11.93 8.27
CA LEU A 559 23.51 11.13 9.36
C LEU A 559 22.80 11.51 10.65
N GLY A 560 22.65 10.55 11.57
CA GLY A 560 22.24 10.82 12.94
C GLY A 560 22.82 9.82 13.92
N ILE A 561 22.82 10.20 15.20
CA ILE A 561 23.26 9.38 16.32
C ILE A 561 22.21 9.41 17.42
N PHE A 562 22.15 8.35 18.22
CA PHE A 562 21.32 8.30 19.42
C PHE A 562 22.02 7.62 20.58
N GLY A 563 21.63 8.00 21.78
CA GLY A 563 21.85 7.24 23.01
C GLY A 563 20.49 6.90 23.61
N GLY A 564 20.36 5.71 24.18
CA GLY A 564 19.11 5.18 24.70
C GLY A 564 19.28 4.44 26.02
N PHE A 565 18.19 4.35 26.77
CA PHE A 565 18.07 3.59 28.01
C PHE A 565 16.70 2.94 28.07
N ASP A 566 16.67 1.65 28.40
CA ASP A 566 15.45 0.88 28.61
C ASP A 566 15.37 0.33 30.04
N VAL A 567 14.15 0.15 30.53
CA VAL A 567 13.86 -0.54 31.78
C VAL A 567 12.62 -1.39 31.60
N GLY A 568 12.61 -2.59 32.16
CA GLY A 568 11.47 -3.49 32.03
C GLY A 568 11.44 -4.58 33.08
N ARG A 569 10.27 -5.17 33.24
CA ARG A 569 10.02 -6.27 34.15
C ARG A 569 8.92 -7.21 33.63
N VAL A 570 9.09 -8.50 33.92
CA VAL A 570 8.06 -9.54 33.79
C VAL A 570 7.50 -9.90 35.16
N TRP A 571 6.25 -10.36 35.19
CA TRP A 571 5.58 -10.93 36.36
C TRP A 571 4.99 -12.28 35.99
N PHE A 572 5.15 -13.25 36.89
CA PHE A 572 4.57 -14.59 36.80
C PHE A 572 4.08 -15.03 38.18
N ASP A 573 2.95 -15.72 38.25
CA ASP A 573 2.35 -16.10 39.53
C ASP A 573 3.26 -17.03 40.35
N GLY A 574 3.31 -16.78 41.65
CA GLY A 574 4.16 -17.52 42.59
C GLY A 574 5.61 -17.05 42.68
N GLU A 575 6.02 -16.05 41.90
CA GLU A 575 7.36 -15.45 41.97
C GLU A 575 7.45 -14.34 43.04
N ASP A 576 8.55 -14.33 43.80
CA ASP A 576 8.93 -13.25 44.74
C ASP A 576 10.19 -12.54 44.22
N SER A 577 10.02 -11.72 43.18
CA SER A 577 11.08 -10.90 42.60
C SER A 577 10.75 -9.42 42.77
N ASP A 578 11.76 -8.58 43.03
CA ASP A 578 11.62 -7.12 43.00
C ASP A 578 12.48 -6.48 41.89
N ILE A 579 13.08 -7.31 41.03
CA ILE A 579 14.09 -6.89 40.07
C ILE A 579 13.46 -6.19 38.87
N TRP A 580 14.01 -5.03 38.51
CA TRP A 580 13.78 -4.38 37.23
C TRP A 580 15.05 -4.49 36.41
N HIS A 581 14.93 -5.06 35.22
CA HIS A 581 16.03 -5.17 34.27
C HIS A 581 16.20 -3.85 33.53
N ASN A 582 17.42 -3.51 33.16
CA ASN A 582 17.71 -2.30 32.40
C ASN A 582 18.83 -2.49 31.39
N ASP A 583 18.83 -1.68 30.35
CA ASP A 583 19.98 -1.57 29.47
C ASP A 583 20.29 -0.12 29.11
N VAL A 584 21.50 0.07 28.61
CA VAL A 584 21.94 1.35 28.06
C VAL A 584 22.70 1.11 26.77
N GLY A 585 22.54 2.02 25.82
CA GLY A 585 23.18 1.86 24.53
C GLY A 585 23.07 3.09 23.65
N GLY A 586 23.38 2.88 22.39
CA GLY A 586 23.32 3.92 21.39
C GLY A 586 23.62 3.39 20.00
N GLY A 587 23.63 4.29 19.05
CA GLY A 587 23.81 3.92 17.67
C GLY A 587 23.85 5.09 16.72
N LEU A 588 23.89 4.75 15.44
CA LEU A 588 23.85 5.70 14.34
C LEU A 588 22.85 5.25 13.29
N TRP A 589 22.33 6.21 12.54
CA TRP A 589 21.56 5.93 11.34
C TRP A 589 22.00 6.79 10.18
N ILE A 590 21.77 6.28 8.98
CA ILE A 590 21.93 6.99 7.72
C ILE A 590 20.60 6.97 7.01
N ASN A 591 20.05 8.15 6.75
CA ASN A 591 18.87 8.30 5.92
C ASN A 591 19.25 8.86 4.55
N ALA A 592 18.66 8.29 3.52
CA ALA A 592 18.93 8.56 2.12
C ALA A 592 17.62 8.85 1.42
N VAL A 593 17.49 10.07 0.87
CA VAL A 593 16.29 10.59 0.18
C VAL A 593 14.96 10.40 0.93
N ASP A 594 15.00 10.37 2.28
CA ASP A 594 13.84 10.17 3.15
C ASP A 594 13.11 8.82 2.91
N ALA A 595 13.77 7.84 2.27
CA ALA A 595 13.18 6.54 1.90
C ALA A 595 14.09 5.33 2.21
N LEU A 596 15.41 5.49 2.21
CA LEU A 596 16.35 4.43 2.57
C LEU A 596 16.93 4.70 3.95
N THR A 597 16.90 3.71 4.84
CA THR A 597 17.47 3.82 6.19
C THR A 597 18.44 2.68 6.45
N LEU A 598 19.61 3.04 6.97
CA LEU A 598 20.56 2.13 7.57
C LEU A 598 20.66 2.47 9.05
N ASP A 599 20.53 1.48 9.93
CA ASP A 599 20.61 1.62 11.38
C ASP A 599 21.66 0.66 11.93
N LEU A 600 22.49 1.14 12.87
CA LEU A 600 23.42 0.35 13.66
C LEU A 600 23.23 0.74 15.12
N GLY A 601 23.01 -0.25 15.99
CA GLY A 601 22.83 -0.05 17.43
C GLY A 601 23.63 -1.05 18.25
N ALA A 602 24.07 -0.63 19.43
CA ALA A 602 24.71 -1.47 20.43
C ALA A 602 24.14 -1.12 21.81
N PHE A 603 23.61 -2.12 22.52
CA PHE A 603 23.02 -1.98 23.85
C PHE A 603 23.62 -3.02 24.78
N THR A 604 23.80 -2.67 26.05
CA THR A 604 24.36 -3.57 27.06
C THR A 604 23.46 -3.60 28.28
N GLY A 605 23.16 -4.81 28.75
CA GLY A 605 22.52 -5.09 30.03
C GLY A 605 23.39 -6.05 30.85
N ASP A 606 22.78 -6.79 31.76
CA ASP A 606 23.48 -7.79 32.57
C ASP A 606 23.96 -8.99 31.73
N ASP A 607 23.22 -9.34 30.67
CA ASP A 607 23.58 -10.38 29.68
C ASP A 607 24.67 -9.93 28.68
N GLY A 608 25.33 -8.80 28.92
CA GLY A 608 26.39 -8.28 28.05
C GLY A 608 25.87 -7.45 26.88
N ILE A 609 26.68 -7.38 25.80
CA ILE A 609 26.48 -6.45 24.68
C ILE A 609 25.76 -7.12 23.49
N ARG A 610 24.70 -6.47 23.02
CA ARG A 610 23.95 -6.86 21.83
C ARG A 610 24.09 -5.81 20.73
N ILE A 611 24.61 -6.23 19.58
CA ILE A 611 24.82 -5.39 18.40
C ILE A 611 23.81 -5.75 17.33
N VAL A 612 23.12 -4.75 16.78
CA VAL A 612 22.13 -4.92 15.72
C VAL A 612 22.40 -4.00 14.54
N PHE A 613 22.19 -4.53 13.35
CA PHE A 613 22.25 -3.80 12.09
C PHE A 613 20.95 -3.98 11.31
N GLY A 614 20.49 -2.93 10.66
CA GLY A 614 19.34 -2.97 9.77
C GLY A 614 19.56 -2.08 8.55
N PHE A 615 19.14 -2.55 7.39
CA PHE A 615 19.04 -1.78 6.16
C PHE A 615 17.69 -2.04 5.52
N GLY A 616 16.91 -0.98 5.29
CA GLY A 616 15.54 -1.09 4.79
C GLY A 616 15.08 0.08 3.95
N VAL A 617 13.95 -0.14 3.28
CA VAL A 617 13.24 0.85 2.48
C VAL A 617 11.93 1.19 3.17
N SER A 618 11.66 2.48 3.35
CA SER A 618 10.40 3.05 3.83
C SER A 618 9.68 3.74 2.66
N LEU A 619 8.42 3.40 2.41
CA LEU A 619 7.60 3.91 1.30
C LEU A 619 6.28 4.53 1.77
#